data_AF-A0A7S2CWX4-F1
#
_entry.id   AF-A0A7S2CWX4-F1
#
_cell.length_a   1.000
_cell.length_b   1.000
_cell.length_c   1.000
_cell.angle_alpha   90.00
_cell.angle_beta   90.00
_cell.angle_gamma   90.00
#
_symmetry.space_group_name_H-M   'P 1'
#
loop_
_entity.id
_entity.type
_entity.pdbx_description
1 polymer ?
#
loop_
_entity_poly.entity_id
_entity_poly.type
_entity_poly.pdbx_seq_one_letter_code
_entity_poly.pdbx_strand_id
1 'polypeptide(L)'
;DHTLEATDRAIKDIVRKPGDEYFVFVVSDADLSRYGITPESWNKILMQDRRVNAYALLISSNTDEAEQIRAGLAPGHGFVCDDNDLLAVTFKQIFQTTMLKNDA
;
A
#
# COMPACT_ATOMS: atom_id res chain seq x y z
N ASP A 1 -11.29 -12.64 -2.00
CA ASP A 1 -10.19 -11.66 -2.07
C ASP A 1 -8.99 -12.23 -1.30
N HIS A 2 -7.79 -12.17 -1.87
CA HIS A 2 -6.53 -12.65 -1.27
C HIS A 2 -5.56 -11.51 -0.98
N THR A 3 -6.03 -10.26 -0.90
CA THR A 3 -5.20 -9.05 -0.75
C THR A 3 -4.20 -9.16 0.39
N LEU A 4 -4.62 -9.62 1.57
CA LEU A 4 -3.71 -9.76 2.72
C LEU A 4 -2.63 -10.82 2.49
N GLU A 5 -3.00 -12.00 2.00
CA GLU A 5 -2.08 -13.10 1.71
C GLU A 5 -1.08 -12.72 0.59
N ALA A 6 -1.57 -12.06 -0.46
CA ALA A 6 -0.75 -11.56 -1.55
C ALA A 6 0.22 -10.46 -1.08
N THR A 7 -0.25 -9.53 -0.25
CA THR A 7 0.58 -8.48 0.36
C THR A 7 1.69 -9.10 1.22
N ASP A 8 1.32 -10.06 2.08
CA ASP A 8 2.26 -10.75 2.96
C ASP A 8 3.36 -11.47 2.17
N ARG A 9 2.95 -12.21 1.15
CA ARG A 9 3.86 -12.92 0.27
C ARG A 9 4.78 -11.95 -0.48
N ALA A 10 4.27 -10.86 -1.03
CA ALA A 10 5.07 -9.89 -1.77
C ALA A 10 6.17 -9.27 -0.88
N ILE A 11 5.82 -8.88 0.35
CA ILE A 11 6.77 -8.32 1.32
C ILE A 11 7.85 -9.34 1.70
N LYS A 12 7.47 -10.60 1.92
CA LYS A 12 8.42 -11.68 2.26
C LYS A 12 9.30 -12.10 1.08
N ASP A 13 8.75 -12.09 -0.13
CA ASP A 13 9.46 -12.57 -1.32
C ASP A 13 10.46 -11.52 -1.84
N ILE A 14 10.13 -10.23 -1.79
CA ILE A 14 10.96 -9.18 -2.39
C ILE A 14 12.33 -9.07 -1.70
N VAL A 15 12.39 -9.28 -0.38
CA VAL A 15 13.62 -9.21 0.42
C VAL A 15 14.49 -10.47 0.34
N ARG A 16 14.06 -11.52 -0.39
CA ARG A 16 14.86 -12.74 -0.61
C ARG A 16 16.01 -12.50 -1.57
N LYS A 17 15.92 -11.47 -2.41
CA LYS A 17 16.98 -11.06 -3.32
C LYS A 17 17.69 -9.83 -2.74
N PRO A 18 19.03 -9.74 -2.82
CA PRO A 18 19.75 -8.53 -2.44
C PRO A 18 19.27 -7.33 -3.28
N GLY A 19 19.10 -6.20 -2.61
CA GLY A 19 18.68 -4.93 -3.17
C GLY A 19 18.88 -3.82 -2.13
N ASP A 20 19.10 -2.61 -2.63
CA ASP A 20 19.35 -1.43 -1.79
C ASP A 20 18.06 -0.91 -1.15
N GLU A 21 16.96 -0.92 -1.91
CA GLU A 21 15.62 -0.53 -1.46
C GLU A 21 14.57 -1.50 -1.99
N TYR A 22 13.51 -1.70 -1.19
CA TYR A 22 12.41 -2.60 -1.53
C TYR A 22 11.09 -1.85 -1.48
N PHE A 23 10.28 -2.02 -2.52
CA PHE A 23 8.97 -1.39 -2.65
C PHE A 23 7.93 -2.44 -2.96
N VAL A 24 6.80 -2.39 -2.26
CA VAL A 24 5.61 -3.21 -2.57
C VAL A 24 4.43 -2.27 -2.74
N PHE A 25 3.80 -2.31 -3.91
CA PHE A 25 2.59 -1.55 -4.19
C PHE A 25 1.45 -2.54 -4.41
N VAL A 26 0.44 -2.47 -3.56
CA VAL A 26 -0.74 -3.32 -3.62
C VAL A 26 -1.87 -2.51 -4.21
N VAL A 27 -2.32 -2.87 -5.41
CA VAL A 27 -3.46 -2.23 -6.06
C VAL A 27 -4.72 -3.03 -5.75
N SER A 28 -5.75 -2.38 -5.21
CA SER A 28 -7.02 -3.01 -4.83
C SER A 28 -8.20 -2.13 -5.25
N ASP A 29 -9.33 -2.75 -5.59
CA ASP A 29 -10.59 -2.07 -5.93
C ASP A 29 -11.36 -1.53 -4.70
N ALA A 30 -10.76 -1.66 -3.52
CA ALA A 30 -11.26 -1.23 -2.23
C ALA A 30 -12.50 -1.98 -1.71
N ASP A 31 -12.85 -3.14 -2.29
CA ASP A 31 -14.01 -3.94 -1.87
C ASP A 31 -13.72 -4.87 -0.66
N LEU A 32 -12.85 -4.41 0.25
CA LEU A 32 -12.26 -5.23 1.33
C LEU A 32 -13.26 -5.60 2.43
N SER A 33 -14.25 -4.73 2.66
CA SER A 33 -15.27 -4.90 3.69
C SER A 33 -16.07 -6.20 3.48
N ARG A 34 -16.31 -6.59 2.22
CA ARG A 34 -17.03 -7.81 1.85
C ARG A 34 -16.31 -9.10 2.20
N TYR A 35 -15.01 -9.04 2.44
CA TYR A 35 -14.18 -10.20 2.77
C TYR A 35 -13.72 -10.20 4.23
N GLY A 36 -14.24 -9.29 5.05
CA GLY A 36 -13.87 -9.16 6.46
C GLY A 36 -12.43 -8.69 6.67
N ILE A 37 -11.81 -8.06 5.66
CA ILE A 37 -10.47 -7.50 5.75
C ILE A 37 -10.56 -6.14 6.46
N THR A 38 -9.87 -6.02 7.60
CA THR A 38 -9.83 -4.76 8.35
C THR A 38 -8.54 -4.00 8.07
N PRO A 39 -8.55 -2.64 8.11
CA PRO A 39 -7.33 -1.86 7.98
C PRO A 39 -6.26 -2.22 9.03
N GLU A 40 -6.66 -2.62 10.24
CA GLU A 40 -5.74 -3.09 11.27
C GLU A 40 -4.97 -4.34 10.85
N SER A 41 -5.67 -5.34 10.29
CA SER A 41 -5.04 -6.56 9.79
C SER A 41 -4.09 -6.26 8.64
N TRP A 42 -4.43 -5.31 7.77
CA TRP A 42 -3.58 -4.93 6.65
C TRP A 42 -2.34 -4.15 7.11
N ASN A 43 -2.47 -3.23 8.07
CA ASN A 43 -1.35 -2.51 8.66
C ASN A 43 -0.29 -3.44 9.23
N LYS A 44 -0.70 -4.49 9.95
CA LYS A 44 0.22 -5.50 10.48
C LYS A 44 1.09 -6.12 9.39
N ILE A 45 0.52 -6.32 8.20
CA ILE A 45 1.21 -6.90 7.05
C ILE A 45 2.05 -5.85 6.33
N LEU A 46 1.50 -4.66 6.01
CA LEU A 46 2.21 -3.58 5.31
C LEU A 46 3.46 -3.12 6.08
N MET A 47 3.42 -3.18 7.41
CA MET A 47 4.52 -2.74 8.26
C MET A 47 5.36 -3.90 8.83
N GLN A 48 5.17 -5.14 8.36
CA GLN A 48 5.79 -6.32 8.97
C GLN A 48 7.32 -6.38 8.81
N ASP A 49 7.87 -5.73 7.77
CA ASP A 49 9.30 -5.67 7.53
C ASP A 49 9.72 -4.22 7.25
N ARG A 50 10.52 -3.65 8.16
CA ARG A 50 10.96 -2.25 8.09
C ARG A 50 11.88 -1.94 6.90
N ARG A 51 12.41 -2.97 6.22
CA ARG A 51 13.21 -2.81 5.00
C ARG A 51 12.34 -2.55 3.76
N VAL A 52 11.04 -2.85 3.84
CA VAL A 52 10.12 -2.78 2.71
C VAL A 52 9.21 -1.57 2.85
N ASN A 53 9.26 -0.70 1.85
CA ASN A 53 8.32 0.40 1.67
C ASN A 53 7.04 -0.15 1.01
N ALA A 54 6.07 -0.55 1.82
CA ALA A 54 4.82 -1.14 1.33
C ALA A 54 3.66 -0.12 1.34
N TYR A 55 2.89 -0.07 0.26
CA TYR A 55 1.80 0.88 0.06
C TYR A 55 0.57 0.21 -0.55
N ALA A 56 -0.62 0.61 -0.10
CA ALA A 56 -1.90 0.27 -0.68
C ALA A 56 -2.39 1.41 -1.59
N LEU A 57 -2.73 1.07 -2.83
CA LEU A 57 -3.28 1.95 -3.84
C LEU A 57 -4.71 1.49 -4.14
N LEU A 58 -5.69 2.26 -3.70
CA LEU A 58 -7.11 1.94 -3.75
C LEU A 58 -7.72 2.60 -4.99
N ILE A 59 -8.09 1.81 -5.99
CA ILE A 59 -8.72 2.28 -7.23
C ILE A 59 -10.18 1.88 -7.20
N SER A 60 -11.06 2.77 -6.75
CA SER A 60 -12.49 2.46 -6.60
C SER A 60 -13.36 3.48 -7.29
N SER A 61 -14.47 3.03 -7.86
CA SER A 61 -15.57 3.92 -8.29
C SER A 61 -16.39 4.43 -7.10
N ASN A 62 -16.23 3.84 -5.91
CA ASN A 62 -16.83 4.27 -4.66
C ASN A 62 -15.76 4.89 -3.75
N THR A 63 -15.49 6.18 -3.95
CA THR A 63 -14.43 6.92 -3.24
C THR A 63 -14.62 6.92 -1.72
N ASP A 64 -15.87 6.92 -1.21
CA ASP A 64 -16.13 6.97 0.23
C ASP A 64 -15.61 5.72 0.97
N GLU A 65 -15.80 4.53 0.39
CA GLU A 65 -15.31 3.27 0.98
C GLU A 65 -13.79 3.18 0.92
N ALA A 66 -13.21 3.59 -0.20
CA ALA A 66 -11.76 3.64 -0.38
C ALA A 66 -11.11 4.62 0.62
N GLU A 67 -11.72 5.79 0.84
CA GLU A 67 -11.27 6.77 1.82
C GLU A 67 -11.38 6.26 3.27
N GLN A 68 -12.43 5.52 3.61
CA GLN A 68 -12.55 4.89 4.93
C GLN A 68 -11.44 3.87 5.17
N ILE A 69 -11.13 3.03 4.17
CA ILE A 69 -10.01 2.10 4.25
C ILE A 69 -8.70 2.87 4.40
N ARG A 70 -8.44 3.87 3.54
CA ARG A 70 -7.24 4.71 3.58
C ARG A 70 -7.05 5.35 4.97
N ALA A 71 -8.12 5.87 5.56
CA ALA A 71 -8.10 6.50 6.87
C ALA A 71 -7.75 5.53 8.01
N GLY A 72 -8.06 4.23 7.84
CA GLY A 72 -7.68 3.18 8.79
C GLY A 72 -6.26 2.63 8.59
N LEU A 73 -5.61 2.94 7.47
CA LEU A 73 -4.23 2.53 7.22
C LEU A 73 -3.22 3.43 7.94
N ALA A 74 -2.03 2.90 8.20
CA ALA A 74 -0.95 3.66 8.80
C ALA A 74 -0.60 4.89 7.94
N PRO A 75 -0.28 6.05 8.56
CA PRO A 75 -0.01 7.28 7.81
C PRO A 75 1.05 7.09 6.72
N GLY A 76 0.70 7.46 5.49
CA GLY A 76 1.58 7.34 4.32
C GLY A 76 1.65 5.96 3.69
N HIS A 77 0.88 4.97 4.17
CA HIS A 77 0.82 3.62 3.59
C HIS A 77 -0.41 3.38 2.71
N GLY A 78 -1.35 4.33 2.62
CA GLY A 78 -2.57 4.18 1.84
C GLY A 78 -2.87 5.41 0.97
N PHE A 79 -3.30 5.17 -0.26
CA PHE A 79 -3.67 6.20 -1.24
C PHE A 79 -4.94 5.78 -1.97
N VAL A 80 -5.81 6.73 -2.27
CA VAL A 80 -6.98 6.53 -3.14
C VAL A 80 -6.68 7.16 -4.49
N CYS A 81 -6.99 6.44 -5.57
CA CYS A 81 -6.78 6.86 -6.94
C CYS A 81 -8.08 6.70 -7.74
N ASP A 82 -8.76 7.80 -8.00
CA ASP A 82 -10.05 7.82 -8.70
C ASP A 82 -9.88 7.63 -10.23
N ASP A 83 -8.68 7.89 -10.77
CA ASP A 83 -8.33 7.63 -12.18
C ASP A 83 -6.87 7.14 -12.36
N ASN A 84 -6.55 6.75 -13.59
CA ASN A 84 -5.23 6.26 -13.98
C ASN A 84 -4.14 7.35 -14.00
N ASP A 85 -4.49 8.63 -14.19
CA ASP A 85 -3.55 9.75 -14.19
C ASP A 85 -3.07 10.04 -12.76
N LEU A 86 -3.94 9.86 -11.77
CA LEU A 86 -3.61 10.03 -10.36
C LEU A 86 -2.59 8.98 -9.89
N LEU A 87 -2.64 7.78 -10.46
CA LEU A 87 -1.72 6.70 -10.11
C LEU A 87 -0.25 7.12 -10.33
N ALA A 88 0.07 7.68 -11.51
CA ALA A 88 1.43 8.13 -11.82
C ALA A 88 1.90 9.27 -10.89
N VAL A 89 0.98 10.17 -10.52
CA VAL A 89 1.24 11.24 -9.56
C VAL A 89 1.52 10.68 -8.17
N THR A 90 0.71 9.71 -7.72
CA THR A 90 0.87 9.03 -6.43
C THR A 90 2.22 8.33 -6.33
N PHE A 91 2.64 7.57 -7.36
CA PHE A 91 3.97 6.97 -7.39
C PHE A 91 5.07 8.02 -7.23
N LYS A 92 4.99 9.13 -7.97
CA LYS A 92 5.98 10.22 -7.88
C LYS A 92 6.07 10.78 -6.46
N GLN A 93 4.93 11.04 -5.81
CA GLN A 93 4.89 11.54 -4.42
C GLN A 93 5.51 10.53 -3.44
N ILE A 94 5.21 9.24 -3.60
CA ILE A 94 5.76 8.17 -2.75
C ILE A 94 7.29 8.11 -2.87
N PHE A 95 7.81 8.10 -4.10
CA PHE A 95 9.26 8.05 -4.32
C PHE A 95 9.97 9.29 -3.80
N GLN A 96 9.42 10.49 -4.03
CA GLN A 96 9.97 11.74 -3.49
C GLN A 96 10.06 11.72 -1.97
N THR A 97 9.02 11.24 -1.29
CA THR A 97 8.97 11.17 0.18
C THR A 97 9.98 10.15 0.73
N THR A 98 10.17 9.04 0.03
CA THR A 98 11.07 7.97 0.47
C THR A 98 12.54 8.37 0.31
N MET A 99 12.88 9.04 -0.80
CA MET A 99 14.22 9.61 -1.00
C MET A 99 14.58 10.62 0.09
N LEU A 100 13.66 11.53 0.42
CA LEU A 100 13.86 12.51 1.50
C LEU A 100 14.06 11.87 2.88
N LYS A 101 13.47 10.69 3.14
CA LYS A 101 13.68 9.96 4.40
C LYS A 101 15.05 9.31 4.51
N ASN A 102 15.67 8.93 3.39
CA ASN A 102 17.01 8.34 3.37
C ASN A 102 18.12 9.39 3.43
N ASP A 103 17.83 10.65 3.07
CA ASP A 103 18.77 11.77 3.13
C ASP A 103 18.84 12.46 4.51
N ALA A 104 18.01 12.03 5.47
CA ALA A 104 17.87 12.61 6.82
C ALA A 104 18.41 11.68 7.92
#